data_AF-A0A5N4BZV5-F1
#
_entry.id   AF-A0A5N4BZV5-F1
#
_cell.length_a   1.000
_cell.length_b   1.000
_cell.length_c   1.000
_cell.angle_alpha   90.00
_cell.angle_beta   90.00
_cell.angle_gamma   90.00
#
_symmetry.space_group_name_H-M   'P 1'
#
loop_
_entity.id
_entity.type
_entity.pdbx_description
1 polymer ?
#
loop_
_entity_poly.entity_id
_entity_poly.type
_entity_poly.pdbx_seq_one_letter_code
_entity_poly.pdbx_strand_id
1 'polypeptide(L)'
;MQTAPELYHKMLVVGGVDWVYEIGCQFHNEGIDLTHNVNSTWPMLTHDLMEIMEMISGTVKHITGSYKVTYHPDGPEGQADETDFTPSFQKISMVEELEKALVMELPETNLFETEETHKILDDICAAKADECPPPWSTARLLDKLVGEFLEVTRRQLFDEQPKAKAVAADEAIFTDETSCTALEYRLPPTGGWGTGLDRVAMFLRLQ
;
A
#
# COMPACT_ATOMS: atom_id res chain seq x y z
N MET A 1 11.22 -17.37 -6.18
CA MET A 1 11.90 -16.06 -6.22
C MET A 1 11.38 -15.23 -5.06
N GLN A 2 12.09 -14.19 -4.65
CA GLN A 2 11.76 -13.40 -3.45
C GLN A 2 10.66 -12.37 -3.75
N THR A 3 9.65 -12.31 -2.87
CA THR A 3 8.56 -11.31 -2.92
C THR A 3 8.88 -10.07 -2.08
N ALA A 4 9.58 -10.23 -0.95
CA ALA A 4 10.09 -9.14 -0.12
C ALA A 4 11.34 -9.55 0.69
N PRO A 5 12.24 -8.61 1.03
CA PRO A 5 13.41 -8.86 1.89
C PRO A 5 13.18 -8.61 3.38
N GLU A 6 11.94 -8.31 3.78
CA GLU A 6 11.58 -7.91 5.14
C GLU A 6 12.09 -8.86 6.24
N LEU A 7 11.88 -10.17 6.09
CA LEU A 7 12.30 -11.15 7.11
C LEU A 7 13.81 -11.17 7.28
N TYR A 8 14.57 -11.11 6.19
CA TYR A 8 16.04 -11.05 6.23
C TYR A 8 16.53 -9.75 6.90
N HIS A 9 15.89 -8.63 6.62
CA HIS A 9 16.23 -7.35 7.23
C HIS A 9 16.01 -7.38 8.74
N LYS A 10 14.88 -7.93 9.21
CA LYS A 10 14.63 -8.11 10.65
C LYS A 10 15.66 -9.03 11.30
N MET A 11 16.07 -10.11 10.64
CA MET A 11 17.13 -10.99 11.15
C MET A 11 18.49 -10.29 11.28
N LEU A 12 18.84 -9.39 10.35
CA LEU A 12 20.06 -8.58 10.45
C LEU A 12 20.01 -7.60 11.63
N VAL A 13 18.84 -7.00 11.88
CA VAL A 13 18.62 -6.12 13.04
C VAL A 13 18.73 -6.90 14.36
N VAL A 14 18.15 -8.11 14.43
CA VAL A 14 18.39 -9.03 15.56
C VAL A 14 19.89 -9.34 15.73
N GLY A 15 20.61 -9.47 14.62
CA GLY A 15 22.07 -9.64 14.59
C GLY A 15 22.89 -8.42 15.01
N GLY A 16 22.26 -7.29 15.35
CA GLY A 16 22.91 -6.07 15.82
C GLY A 16 23.25 -5.06 14.71
N VAL A 17 22.68 -5.21 13.52
CA VAL A 17 22.79 -4.19 12.46
C VAL A 17 21.60 -3.23 12.56
N ASP A 18 21.80 -2.10 13.26
CA ASP A 18 20.72 -1.15 13.60
C ASP A 18 20.01 -0.55 12.38
N TRP A 19 20.72 -0.40 11.25
CA TRP A 19 20.22 0.24 10.04
C TRP A 19 20.54 -0.61 8.82
N VAL A 20 19.49 -1.13 8.18
CA VAL A 20 19.60 -1.90 6.95
C VAL A 20 18.73 -1.30 5.86
N TYR A 21 19.26 -1.31 4.64
CA TYR A 21 18.46 -1.04 3.46
C TYR A 21 18.90 -1.89 2.28
N GLU A 22 17.98 -2.13 1.36
CA GLU A 22 18.23 -2.86 0.13
C GLU A 22 17.40 -2.28 -1.00
N ILE A 23 18.02 -2.03 -2.14
CA ILE A 23 17.34 -1.70 -3.39
C ILE A 23 17.49 -2.93 -4.29
N GLY A 24 16.41 -3.69 -4.41
CA GLY A 24 16.41 -4.98 -5.10
C GLY A 24 15.14 -5.22 -5.90
N CYS A 25 15.24 -6.17 -6.82
CA CYS A 25 14.11 -6.70 -7.60
C CYS A 25 13.25 -7.58 -6.70
N GLN A 26 11.94 -7.37 -6.74
CA GLN A 26 10.92 -8.23 -6.14
C GLN A 26 10.11 -8.90 -7.24
N PHE A 27 9.78 -10.17 -7.03
CA PHE A 27 9.12 -10.99 -8.03
C PHE A 27 7.77 -11.47 -7.52
N HIS A 28 6.71 -11.00 -8.16
CA HIS A 28 5.34 -11.40 -7.87
C HIS A 28 4.77 -12.11 -9.10
N ASN A 29 4.23 -13.31 -8.89
CA ASN A 29 3.64 -14.10 -9.98
C ASN A 29 2.17 -13.70 -10.18
N GLU A 30 1.96 -12.44 -10.53
CA GLU A 30 0.67 -11.78 -10.66
C GLU A 30 0.41 -11.30 -12.10
N GLY A 31 -0.80 -10.80 -12.35
CA GLY A 31 -1.15 -10.20 -13.64
C GLY A 31 -0.35 -8.93 -13.93
N ILE A 32 -0.16 -8.63 -15.22
CA ILE A 32 0.48 -7.38 -15.67
C ILE A 32 -0.62 -6.36 -15.97
N ASP A 33 -0.49 -5.16 -15.43
CA ASP A 33 -1.36 -4.02 -15.70
C ASP A 33 -0.57 -2.69 -15.74
N LEU A 34 -1.26 -1.54 -15.67
CA LEU A 34 -0.63 -0.21 -15.74
C LEU A 34 0.32 0.08 -14.56
N THR A 35 0.14 -0.57 -13.42
CA THR A 35 0.89 -0.32 -12.17
C THR A 35 1.52 -1.58 -11.58
N HIS A 36 1.39 -2.74 -12.23
CA HIS A 36 1.96 -4.02 -11.84
C HIS A 36 2.81 -4.63 -12.95
N ASN A 37 4.02 -5.02 -12.57
CA ASN A 37 4.94 -5.81 -13.39
C ASN A 37 5.50 -6.96 -12.55
N VAL A 38 5.78 -8.09 -13.20
CA VAL A 38 6.32 -9.30 -12.58
C VAL A 38 7.64 -9.03 -11.84
N ASN A 39 8.41 -8.04 -12.31
CA ASN A 39 9.59 -7.52 -11.63
C ASN A 39 9.38 -6.05 -11.28
N SER A 40 9.55 -5.71 -10.01
CA SER A 40 9.48 -4.33 -9.49
C SER A 40 10.64 -4.06 -8.55
N THR A 41 11.14 -2.82 -8.51
CA THR A 41 12.26 -2.44 -7.64
C THR A 41 11.75 -1.77 -6.38
N TRP A 42 12.11 -2.32 -5.22
CA TRP A 42 11.67 -1.81 -3.93
C TRP A 42 12.85 -1.56 -2.98
N PRO A 43 13.09 -0.30 -2.56
CA PRO A 43 13.82 0.04 -1.36
C PRO A 43 13.04 -0.45 -0.15
N MET A 44 13.70 -1.22 0.71
CA MET A 44 13.23 -1.49 2.06
C MET A 44 14.19 -0.83 3.05
N LEU A 45 13.69 -0.06 4.02
CA LEU A 45 14.47 0.64 5.03
C LEU A 45 13.90 0.36 6.42
N THR A 46 14.75 0.27 7.43
CA THR A 46 14.34 0.25 8.82
C THR A 46 14.43 1.67 9.42
N HIS A 47 13.34 2.45 9.46
CA HIS A 47 13.33 3.82 9.98
C HIS A 47 11.96 4.25 10.53
N ASP A 48 11.86 5.48 11.06
CA ASP A 48 10.60 6.09 11.50
C ASP A 48 9.83 6.56 10.27
N LEU A 49 8.57 6.16 10.18
CA LEU A 49 7.67 6.51 9.08
C LEU A 49 7.56 8.03 8.89
N MET A 50 7.63 8.82 9.97
CA MET A 50 7.52 10.28 9.90
C MET A 50 8.71 10.91 9.18
N GLU A 51 9.93 10.43 9.47
CA GLU A 51 11.15 10.94 8.82
C GLU A 51 11.23 10.51 7.35
N ILE A 52 10.70 9.33 7.01
CA ILE A 52 10.59 8.86 5.63
C ILE A 52 9.67 9.76 4.79
N MET A 53 8.54 10.22 5.36
CA MET A 53 7.65 11.14 4.65
C MET A 53 8.35 12.46 4.31
N GLU A 54 9.20 12.97 5.22
CA GLU A 54 10.02 14.15 4.95
C GLU A 54 11.05 13.87 3.85
N MET A 55 11.69 12.69 3.87
CA MET A 55 12.64 12.28 2.83
C MET A 55 11.98 12.30 1.43
N ILE A 56 10.75 11.78 1.29
CA ILE A 56 10.01 11.80 0.01
C ILE A 56 9.85 13.24 -0.48
N SER A 57 9.36 14.14 0.38
CA SER A 57 9.19 15.55 0.00
C SER A 57 10.50 16.21 -0.44
N GLY A 58 11.61 15.89 0.26
CA GLY A 58 12.95 16.37 -0.06
C GLY A 58 13.43 15.86 -1.43
N THR A 59 13.20 14.59 -1.74
CA THR A 59 13.52 13.99 -3.03
C THR A 59 12.73 14.65 -4.17
N VAL A 60 11.42 14.87 -4.00
CA VAL A 60 10.60 15.55 -5.01
C VAL A 60 11.13 16.95 -5.31
N LYS A 61 11.41 17.74 -4.26
CA LYS A 61 11.96 19.09 -4.41
C LYS A 61 13.34 19.10 -5.04
N HIS A 62 14.20 18.13 -4.71
CA HIS A 62 15.54 18.06 -5.27
C HIS A 62 15.51 17.75 -6.78
N ILE A 63 14.63 16.84 -7.21
CA ILE A 63 14.52 16.41 -8.61
C ILE A 63 13.79 17.44 -9.48
N THR A 64 12.64 17.95 -8.99
CA THR A 64 11.75 18.81 -9.80
C THR A 64 11.97 20.30 -9.55
N GLY A 65 12.68 20.68 -8.48
CA GLY A 65 12.86 22.07 -8.05
C GLY A 65 11.69 22.65 -7.25
N SER A 66 10.56 21.94 -7.14
CA SER A 66 9.34 22.38 -6.48
C SER A 66 8.75 21.25 -5.63
N TYR A 67 7.86 21.58 -4.67
CA TYR A 67 7.02 20.57 -4.02
C TYR A 67 5.75 20.28 -4.82
N LYS A 68 5.40 21.13 -5.79
CA LYS A 68 4.24 20.98 -6.66
C LYS A 68 4.64 20.30 -7.95
N VAL A 69 3.98 19.20 -8.27
CA VAL A 69 4.24 18.40 -9.47
C VAL A 69 2.93 18.23 -10.23
N THR A 70 2.96 18.48 -11.53
CA THR A 70 1.84 18.20 -12.43
C THR A 70 1.87 16.73 -12.81
N TYR A 71 0.72 16.06 -12.77
CA TYR A 71 0.55 14.67 -13.16
C TYR A 71 -0.65 14.52 -14.10
N HIS A 72 -0.52 13.62 -15.07
CA HIS A 72 -1.54 13.35 -16.08
C HIS A 72 -2.00 11.88 -15.98
N PRO A 73 -3.07 11.59 -15.21
CA PRO A 73 -3.51 10.21 -14.97
C PRO A 73 -3.99 9.50 -16.24
N ASP A 74 -4.65 10.23 -17.15
CA ASP A 74 -5.19 9.70 -18.41
C ASP A 74 -4.24 9.92 -19.61
N GLY A 75 -3.00 10.32 -19.34
CA GLY A 75 -2.00 10.66 -20.36
C GLY A 75 -2.03 12.13 -20.78
N PRO A 76 -1.15 12.52 -21.73
CA PRO A 76 -0.82 13.92 -22.00
C PRO A 76 -1.98 14.75 -22.59
N GLU A 77 -2.99 14.10 -23.19
CA GLU A 77 -4.19 14.77 -23.71
C GLU A 77 -5.31 14.89 -22.65
N GLY A 78 -5.15 14.22 -21.52
CA GLY A 78 -6.08 14.24 -20.39
C GLY A 78 -5.90 15.44 -19.48
N GLN A 79 -6.74 15.51 -18.44
CA GLN A 79 -6.66 16.57 -17.43
C GLN A 79 -5.31 16.51 -16.68
N ALA A 80 -4.75 17.69 -16.43
CA ALA A 80 -3.54 17.87 -15.65
C ALA A 80 -3.90 18.17 -14.19
N ASP A 81 -3.33 17.40 -13.27
CA ASP A 81 -3.55 17.56 -11.84
C ASP A 81 -2.27 18.03 -11.13
N GLU A 82 -2.39 19.09 -10.34
CA GLU A 82 -1.29 19.56 -9.50
C GLU A 82 -1.34 18.83 -8.15
N THR A 83 -0.30 18.05 -7.85
CA THR A 83 -0.11 17.40 -6.56
C THR A 83 0.91 18.16 -5.73
N ASP A 84 0.55 18.47 -4.48
CA ASP A 84 1.43 19.17 -3.54
C ASP A 84 2.09 18.18 -2.55
N PHE A 85 3.42 18.10 -2.61
CA PHE A 85 4.26 17.29 -1.73
C PHE A 85 4.84 18.09 -0.54
N THR A 86 4.30 19.26 -0.23
CA THR A 86 4.75 20.04 0.93
C THR A 86 4.40 19.29 2.23
N PRO A 87 5.38 19.02 3.11
CA PRO A 87 5.10 18.37 4.39
C PRO A 87 4.34 19.34 5.34
N SER A 88 3.53 18.83 6.27
CA SER A 88 3.22 17.42 6.52
C SER A 88 2.08 16.89 5.65
N PHE A 89 2.16 15.62 5.23
CA PHE A 89 1.07 14.99 4.48
C PHE A 89 -0.18 14.80 5.36
N GLN A 90 -1.34 14.88 4.72
CA GLN A 90 -2.62 14.62 5.38
C GLN A 90 -2.67 13.18 5.90
N LYS A 91 -2.95 13.02 7.19
CA LYS A 91 -3.16 11.72 7.85
C LYS A 91 -4.64 11.49 8.01
N ILE A 92 -5.10 10.29 7.66
CA ILE A 92 -6.49 9.87 7.81
C ILE A 92 -6.55 8.52 8.51
N SER A 93 -7.59 8.31 9.32
CA SER A 93 -7.89 7.03 9.95
C SER A 93 -8.70 6.18 8.98
N MET A 94 -8.21 4.98 8.65
CA MET A 94 -8.85 4.11 7.65
C MET A 94 -10.29 3.79 8.01
N VAL A 95 -10.54 3.34 9.25
CA VAL A 95 -11.87 2.92 9.71
C VAL A 95 -12.82 4.11 9.75
N GLU A 96 -12.41 5.21 10.39
CA GLU A 96 -13.28 6.39 10.55
C GLU A 96 -13.65 7.04 9.21
N GLU A 97 -12.71 7.14 8.28
CA GLU A 97 -13.03 7.69 6.95
C GLU A 97 -13.89 6.73 6.14
N LEU A 98 -13.71 5.41 6.31
CA LEU A 98 -14.55 4.42 5.65
C LEU A 98 -15.98 4.47 6.19
N GLU A 99 -16.16 4.61 7.50
CA GLU A 99 -17.47 4.81 8.13
C GLU A 99 -18.17 6.07 7.63
N LYS A 100 -17.42 7.17 7.49
CA LYS A 100 -17.93 8.43 6.92
C LYS A 100 -18.33 8.27 5.44
N ALA A 101 -17.50 7.59 4.65
CA ALA A 101 -17.76 7.37 3.23
C ALA A 101 -18.96 6.44 2.99
N LEU A 102 -19.09 5.40 3.81
CA LEU A 102 -20.19 4.43 3.76
C LEU A 102 -21.47 4.94 4.45
N VAL A 103 -21.36 5.98 5.28
CA VAL A 103 -22.44 6.50 6.12
C VAL A 103 -23.01 5.40 7.03
N MET A 104 -22.12 4.58 7.60
CA MET A 104 -22.46 3.48 8.50
C MET A 104 -21.35 3.23 9.51
N GLU A 105 -21.71 2.77 10.71
CA GLU A 105 -20.73 2.34 11.71
C GLU A 105 -20.26 0.93 11.39
N LEU A 106 -18.94 0.73 11.41
CA LEU A 106 -18.34 -0.58 11.26
C LEU A 106 -18.22 -1.24 12.65
N PRO A 107 -18.08 -2.58 12.72
CA PRO A 107 -17.80 -3.25 13.98
C PRO A 107 -16.53 -2.70 14.65
N GLU A 108 -16.41 -2.89 15.96
CA GLU A 108 -15.17 -2.54 16.65
C GLU A 108 -13.98 -3.32 16.08
N THR A 109 -12.79 -2.70 16.05
CA THR A 109 -11.59 -3.26 15.40
C THR A 109 -11.10 -4.57 16.04
N ASN A 110 -11.41 -4.80 17.32
CA ASN A 110 -11.16 -6.05 18.03
C ASN A 110 -12.06 -7.21 17.55
N LEU A 111 -13.13 -6.94 16.81
CA LEU A 111 -14.07 -7.94 16.29
C LEU A 111 -13.83 -8.27 14.82
N PHE A 112 -12.77 -7.76 14.19
CA PHE A 112 -12.54 -7.96 12.74
C PHE A 112 -12.21 -9.41 12.36
N GLU A 113 -11.81 -10.23 13.33
CA GLU A 113 -11.54 -11.66 13.15
C GLU A 113 -12.81 -12.52 13.27
N THR A 114 -13.97 -11.95 13.62
CA THR A 114 -15.20 -12.72 13.81
C THR A 114 -15.92 -12.97 12.49
N GLU A 115 -16.60 -14.12 12.40
CA GLU A 115 -17.49 -14.48 11.29
C GLU A 115 -18.67 -13.51 11.14
N GLU A 116 -19.04 -12.80 12.20
CA GLU A 116 -20.11 -11.80 12.18
C GLU A 116 -19.65 -10.56 11.41
N THR A 117 -18.45 -10.06 11.71
CA THR A 117 -17.85 -8.93 10.98
C THR A 117 -17.60 -9.28 9.53
N HIS A 118 -17.15 -10.51 9.25
CA HIS A 118 -16.98 -11.00 7.88
C HIS A 118 -18.28 -10.88 7.07
N LYS A 119 -19.40 -11.39 7.58
CA LYS A 119 -20.70 -11.32 6.90
C LYS A 119 -21.17 -9.89 6.67
N ILE A 120 -20.99 -9.02 7.67
CA ILE A 120 -21.34 -7.60 7.53
C ILE A 120 -20.55 -6.97 6.39
N LEU A 121 -19.24 -7.22 6.32
CA LEU A 121 -18.39 -6.70 5.24
C LEU A 121 -18.73 -7.30 3.89
N ASP A 122 -19.11 -8.57 3.83
CA ASP A 122 -19.55 -9.25 2.60
C ASP A 122 -20.85 -8.63 2.08
N ASP A 123 -21.83 -8.41 2.96
CA ASP A 123 -23.09 -7.74 2.62
C ASP A 123 -22.87 -6.30 2.15
N ILE A 124 -21.95 -5.56 2.80
CA ILE A 124 -21.58 -4.19 2.39
C ILE A 124 -20.92 -4.21 1.01
N CYS A 125 -19.96 -5.10 0.79
CA CYS A 125 -19.31 -5.27 -0.51
C CYS A 125 -20.35 -5.61 -1.59
N ALA A 126 -21.27 -6.54 -1.35
CA ALA A 126 -22.31 -6.91 -2.30
C ALA A 126 -23.28 -5.75 -2.61
N ALA A 127 -23.52 -4.86 -1.66
CA ALA A 127 -24.44 -3.73 -1.82
C ALA A 127 -23.79 -2.48 -2.44
N LYS A 128 -22.48 -2.28 -2.24
CA LYS A 128 -21.80 -0.99 -2.47
C LYS A 128 -20.54 -1.07 -3.33
N ALA A 129 -19.92 -2.23 -3.45
CA ALA A 129 -18.73 -2.44 -4.26
C ALA A 129 -19.05 -3.35 -5.46
N ASP A 130 -18.30 -3.19 -6.56
CA ASP A 130 -18.34 -4.15 -7.66
C ASP A 130 -17.75 -5.51 -7.24
N GLU A 131 -17.95 -6.53 -8.09
CA GLU A 131 -17.50 -7.92 -7.88
C GLU A 131 -16.14 -8.05 -7.17
N CYS A 132 -16.14 -8.63 -5.97
CA CYS A 132 -14.94 -9.09 -5.27
C CYS A 132 -14.64 -10.54 -5.70
N PRO A 133 -13.50 -10.83 -6.36
CA PRO A 133 -13.17 -12.19 -6.72
C PRO A 133 -12.77 -13.01 -5.48
N PRO A 134 -13.11 -14.31 -5.45
CA PRO A 134 -12.73 -15.19 -4.35
C PRO A 134 -11.18 -15.29 -4.24
N PRO A 135 -10.62 -15.46 -3.03
CA PRO A 135 -11.30 -15.75 -1.76
C PRO A 135 -11.83 -14.48 -1.05
N TRP A 136 -13.00 -14.58 -0.41
CA TRP A 136 -13.61 -13.50 0.36
C TRP A 136 -13.12 -13.51 1.80
N SER A 137 -11.86 -13.16 2.05
CA SER A 137 -11.40 -12.93 3.42
C SER A 137 -11.81 -11.54 3.91
N THR A 138 -11.96 -11.34 5.22
CA THR A 138 -12.23 -10.01 5.82
C THR A 138 -11.22 -8.97 5.32
N ALA A 139 -9.94 -9.34 5.22
CA ALA A 139 -8.88 -8.47 4.72
C ALA A 139 -9.10 -8.04 3.26
N ARG A 140 -9.49 -8.96 2.36
CA ARG A 140 -9.75 -8.64 0.94
C ARG A 140 -11.02 -7.83 0.75
N LEU A 141 -12.04 -8.06 1.57
CA LEU A 141 -13.27 -7.25 1.56
C LEU A 141 -12.95 -5.82 2.01
N LEU A 142 -12.19 -5.65 3.10
CA LEU A 142 -11.73 -4.33 3.55
C LEU A 142 -10.85 -3.64 2.51
N ASP A 143 -9.86 -4.33 1.94
CA ASP A 143 -9.00 -3.81 0.88
C ASP A 143 -9.83 -3.30 -0.31
N LYS A 144 -10.84 -4.07 -0.73
CA LYS A 144 -11.74 -3.67 -1.83
C LYS A 144 -12.54 -2.41 -1.48
N LEU A 145 -13.08 -2.32 -0.27
CA LEU A 145 -13.82 -1.14 0.19
C LEU A 145 -12.91 0.09 0.30
N VAL A 146 -11.69 -0.08 0.81
CA VAL A 146 -10.69 0.98 0.90
C VAL A 146 -10.30 1.46 -0.50
N GLY A 147 -10.04 0.54 -1.43
CA GLY A 147 -9.75 0.86 -2.82
C GLY A 147 -10.88 1.66 -3.46
N GLU A 148 -12.14 1.29 -3.22
CA GLU A 148 -13.30 1.93 -3.82
C GLU A 148 -13.70 3.29 -3.18
N PHE A 149 -13.56 3.41 -1.86
CA PHE A 149 -14.11 4.56 -1.10
C PHE A 149 -13.06 5.47 -0.47
N LEU A 150 -11.80 5.05 -0.37
CA LEU A 150 -10.74 5.89 0.20
C LEU A 150 -9.69 6.25 -0.84
N GLU A 151 -9.21 5.25 -1.58
CA GLU A 151 -8.26 5.48 -2.66
C GLU A 151 -8.95 6.15 -3.84
N VAL A 152 -10.11 5.61 -4.24
CA VAL A 152 -10.90 6.13 -5.34
C VAL A 152 -11.73 7.34 -4.95
N THR A 153 -12.21 7.57 -3.72
CA THR A 153 -12.87 8.87 -3.39
C THR A 153 -11.90 10.05 -3.42
N ARG A 154 -10.59 9.82 -3.23
CA ARG A 154 -9.56 10.83 -3.53
C ARG A 154 -9.31 10.99 -5.04
N ARG A 155 -9.69 9.98 -5.82
CA ARG A 155 -9.64 9.91 -7.28
C ARG A 155 -10.95 10.34 -7.97
N GLN A 156 -12.11 10.29 -7.32
CA GLN A 156 -13.48 10.55 -7.82
C GLN A 156 -13.86 12.04 -7.80
N LEU A 157 -12.93 12.92 -7.45
CA LEU A 157 -12.92 14.26 -8.05
C LEU A 157 -12.57 14.22 -9.55
N PHE A 158 -12.24 13.04 -10.09
CA PHE A 158 -11.86 12.78 -11.47
C PHE A 158 -12.56 11.51 -11.96
N ASP A 159 -13.12 11.61 -13.16
CA ASP A 159 -14.16 10.72 -13.70
C ASP A 159 -13.73 9.24 -13.90
N GLU A 160 -14.78 8.44 -14.05
CA GLU A 160 -14.89 6.99 -14.21
C GLU A 160 -13.73 6.30 -14.97
N GLN A 161 -12.98 5.45 -14.27
CA GLN A 161 -12.04 4.50 -14.90
C GLN A 161 -12.51 3.03 -14.77
N PRO A 162 -12.26 2.20 -15.80
CA PRO A 162 -12.67 0.80 -15.82
C PRO A 162 -11.79 -0.07 -14.91
N LYS A 163 -12.45 -0.85 -14.05
CA LYS A 163 -11.82 -1.73 -13.06
C LYS A 163 -11.18 -2.95 -13.75
N ALA A 164 -9.86 -3.07 -13.66
CA ALA A 164 -9.13 -4.28 -14.02
C ALA A 164 -9.33 -5.36 -12.93
N LYS A 165 -9.55 -6.60 -13.37
CA LYS A 165 -9.75 -7.78 -12.51
C LYS A 165 -8.43 -8.51 -12.28
N ALA A 166 -8.15 -8.89 -11.04
CA ALA A 166 -7.18 -9.92 -10.71
C ALA A 166 -7.78 -10.97 -9.76
N VAL A 167 -7.62 -12.24 -10.13
CA VAL A 167 -7.96 -13.41 -9.31
C VAL A 167 -6.65 -14.15 -9.04
N ALA A 168 -6.31 -14.34 -7.76
CA ALA A 168 -5.58 -15.52 -7.29
C ALA A 168 -5.64 -15.60 -5.75
N ALA A 169 -5.79 -16.83 -5.25
CA ALA A 169 -5.91 -17.21 -3.85
C ALA A 169 -4.56 -17.68 -3.24
N ASP A 170 -3.43 -17.30 -3.84
CA ASP A 170 -2.10 -17.91 -3.60
C ASP A 170 -1.13 -16.98 -2.84
N GLU A 171 -1.64 -15.88 -2.27
CA GLU A 171 -0.85 -14.85 -1.58
C GLU A 171 -0.66 -15.13 -0.07
N ALA A 172 -1.13 -16.28 0.42
CA ALA A 172 -1.02 -16.63 1.83
C ALA A 172 0.46 -16.75 2.24
N ILE A 173 0.83 -16.06 3.31
CA ILE A 173 2.19 -16.07 3.85
C ILE A 173 2.45 -17.42 4.52
N PHE A 174 3.57 -18.05 4.17
CA PHE A 174 4.03 -19.28 4.81
C PHE A 174 4.72 -18.97 6.14
N THR A 175 4.58 -19.87 7.12
CA THR A 175 5.34 -19.78 8.37
C THR A 175 6.82 -20.06 8.11
N ASP A 176 7.68 -19.13 8.49
CA ASP A 176 9.14 -19.29 8.49
C ASP A 176 9.67 -19.45 9.92
N GLU A 177 9.87 -20.70 10.32
CA GLU A 177 10.41 -21.07 11.64
C GLU A 177 11.79 -20.44 11.92
N THR A 178 12.59 -20.17 10.88
CA THR A 178 13.90 -19.51 11.05
C THR A 178 13.72 -18.08 11.51
N SER A 179 12.79 -17.37 10.89
CA SER A 179 12.41 -16.02 11.27
C SER A 179 11.77 -15.98 12.66
N CYS A 180 10.90 -16.95 12.98
CA CYS A 180 10.35 -17.10 14.34
C CYS A 180 11.46 -17.28 15.38
N THR A 181 12.40 -18.19 15.12
CA THR A 181 13.57 -18.43 15.99
C THR A 181 14.39 -17.15 16.18
N ALA A 182 14.64 -16.40 15.10
CA ALA A 182 15.37 -15.14 15.20
C ALA A 182 14.65 -14.11 16.07
N LEU A 183 13.33 -14.01 15.98
CA LEU A 183 12.54 -13.09 16.82
C LEU A 183 12.61 -13.46 18.32
N GLU A 184 12.82 -14.73 18.67
CA GLU A 184 13.06 -15.15 20.07
C GLU A 184 14.35 -14.57 20.65
N TYR A 185 15.35 -14.27 19.81
CA TYR A 185 16.58 -13.57 20.21
C TYR A 185 16.38 -12.05 20.41
N ARG A 186 15.13 -11.59 20.34
CA ARG A 186 14.66 -10.22 20.59
C ARG A 186 15.03 -9.25 19.47
N LEU A 187 14.07 -8.99 18.60
CA LEU A 187 14.09 -7.82 17.73
C LEU A 187 13.91 -6.55 18.58
N PRO A 188 14.82 -5.57 18.54
CA PRO A 188 14.60 -4.26 19.15
C PRO A 188 13.38 -3.56 18.52
N PRO A 189 12.83 -2.50 19.14
CA PRO A 189 11.78 -1.70 18.51
C PRO A 189 12.25 -1.17 17.15
N THR A 190 11.65 -1.64 16.07
CA THR A 190 12.07 -1.33 14.69
C THR A 190 10.84 -1.03 13.83
N GLY A 191 10.88 0.08 13.10
CA GLY A 191 9.95 0.38 12.01
C GLY A 191 10.56 -0.06 10.68
N GLY A 192 9.78 -0.68 9.81
CA GLY A 192 10.18 -1.05 8.45
C GLY A 192 9.37 -0.28 7.42
N TRP A 193 9.95 0.01 6.25
CA TRP A 193 9.30 0.73 5.17
C TRP A 193 9.74 0.25 3.81
N GLY A 194 8.78 0.00 2.92
CA GLY A 194 9.00 -0.33 1.52
C GLY A 194 8.41 0.72 0.59
N THR A 195 9.06 1.02 -0.53
CA THR A 195 8.47 1.83 -1.62
C THR A 195 8.64 1.18 -2.98
N GLY A 196 7.71 1.37 -3.90
CA GLY A 196 7.90 0.96 -5.29
C GLY A 196 8.58 2.06 -6.09
N LEU A 197 9.87 1.91 -6.43
CA LEU A 197 10.61 2.92 -7.19
C LEU A 197 10.03 3.15 -8.58
N ASP A 198 9.50 2.10 -9.22
CA ASP A 198 8.86 2.21 -10.53
C ASP A 198 7.66 3.16 -10.47
N ARG A 199 6.85 3.10 -9.40
CA ARG A 199 5.70 4.00 -9.20
C ARG A 199 6.13 5.43 -8.90
N VAL A 200 7.16 5.61 -8.06
CA VAL A 200 7.74 6.95 -7.81
C VAL A 200 8.27 7.56 -9.10
N ALA A 201 8.97 6.76 -9.91
CA ALA A 201 9.49 7.21 -11.20
C ALA A 201 8.36 7.57 -12.18
N MET A 202 7.26 6.82 -12.21
CA MET A 202 6.07 7.17 -13.01
C MET A 202 5.52 8.55 -12.64
N PHE A 203 5.34 8.83 -11.35
CA PHE A 203 4.85 10.13 -10.88
C PHE A 203 5.80 11.29 -11.20
N LEU A 204 7.11 11.08 -11.12
CA LEU A 204 8.11 12.16 -11.28
C LEU A 204 8.51 12.42 -12.74
N ARG A 205 8.27 11.48 -13.66
CA ARG A 205 8.73 11.59 -15.05
C ARG A 205 7.69 12.16 -16.01
N LEU A 206 6.40 12.08 -15.67
CA LEU A 206 5.30 12.56 -16.51
C LEU A 206 5.08 14.06 -16.27
N GLN A 207 6.03 14.88 -16.75
CA GLN A 207 5.83 16.30 -17.03
C GLN A 207 5.41 16.51 -18.48
#